data_AF-A0A261TMB1-F1
#
_entry.id   AF-A0A261TMB1-F1
#
_cell.length_a   1.000
_cell.length_b   1.000
_cell.length_c   1.000
_cell.angle_alpha   90.00
_cell.angle_beta   90.00
_cell.angle_gamma   90.00
#
_symmetry.space_group_name_H-M   'P 1'
#
loop_
_entity.id
_entity.type
_entity.pdbx_description
1 polymer ?
#
loop_
_entity_poly.entity_id
_entity_poly.type
_entity_poly.pdbx_seq_one_letter_code
_entity_poly.pdbx_strand_id
1 'polypeptide(L)'
;MNIVEAAYSTVHEQRGGSESLGPLVGISPAVLRNKVNPNNTTHHLTLAEAVRICRLTADYRILKAWARESGFLLVQQPEEGQVESDMSVLEQVVSFMSASGAYGQEIYRALSDGGVDRAELMRIREAGADVMTAVAYIDNRLEGMSDR
;
A
#
# COMPACT_ATOMS: atom_id res chain seq x y z
N MET A 1 -8.02 4.42 11.13
CA MET A 1 -7.87 5.52 10.18
C MET A 1 -8.78 5.25 9.02
N ASN A 2 -9.83 6.05 8.89
CA ASN A 2 -10.76 5.99 7.77
C ASN A 2 -10.25 6.80 6.56
N ILE A 3 -10.94 6.76 5.41
CA ILE A 3 -10.51 7.48 4.19
C ILE A 3 -10.42 9.00 4.37
N VAL A 4 -11.27 9.59 5.21
CA VAL A 4 -11.32 11.04 5.44
C VAL A 4 -10.16 11.48 6.32
N GLU A 5 -9.89 10.74 7.40
CA GLU A 5 -8.73 10.92 8.27
C GLU A 5 -7.42 10.72 7.47
N ALA A 6 -7.38 9.71 6.60
CA ALA A 6 -6.25 9.45 5.73
C ALA A 6 -5.97 10.64 4.80
N ALA A 7 -7.01 11.20 4.15
CA ALA A 7 -6.86 12.35 3.27
C ALA A 7 -6.41 13.62 4.02
N TYR A 8 -6.98 13.86 5.21
CA TYR A 8 -6.56 14.96 6.09
C TYR A 8 -5.07 14.85 6.41
N SER A 9 -4.63 13.70 6.90
CA SER A 9 -3.23 13.46 7.27
C SER A 9 -2.28 13.55 6.09
N THR A 10 -2.61 12.97 4.93
CA THR A 10 -1.73 13.05 3.73
C THR A 10 -1.41 14.49 3.35
N VAL A 11 -2.41 15.38 3.42
CA VAL A 11 -2.20 16.79 3.06
C VAL A 11 -1.50 17.56 4.19
N HIS A 12 -1.88 17.37 5.46
CA HIS A 12 -1.35 18.19 6.56
C HIS A 12 0.04 17.76 7.02
N GLU A 13 0.38 16.48 6.92
CA GLU A 13 1.69 15.96 7.30
C GLU A 13 2.74 16.15 6.19
N GLN A 14 2.31 16.48 4.96
CA GLN A 14 3.26 16.83 3.92
C GLN A 14 3.97 18.15 4.21
N ARG A 15 5.25 18.23 3.82
CA ARG A 15 6.04 19.44 4.00
C ARG A 15 5.40 20.60 3.25
N GLY A 16 5.01 21.64 3.99
CA GLY A 16 4.31 22.82 3.44
C GLY A 16 2.80 22.62 3.25
N GLY A 17 2.25 21.46 3.60
CA GLY A 17 0.82 21.22 3.69
C GLY A 17 0.05 21.51 2.41
N SER A 18 -1.17 22.06 2.57
CA SER A 18 -2.01 22.50 1.46
C SER A 18 -1.39 23.64 0.62
N GLU A 19 -0.55 24.48 1.22
CA GLU A 19 0.13 25.59 0.53
C GLU A 19 1.11 25.08 -0.53
N SER A 20 1.87 24.03 -0.20
CA SER A 20 2.77 23.38 -1.16
C SER A 20 2.03 22.46 -2.12
N LEU A 21 1.06 21.68 -1.62
CA LEU A 21 0.45 20.63 -2.41
C LEU A 21 -0.60 21.14 -3.40
N GLY A 22 -1.38 22.16 -2.99
CA GLY A 22 -2.48 22.71 -3.78
C GLY A 22 -2.09 23.03 -5.23
N PRO A 23 -1.08 23.88 -5.47
CA PRO A 23 -0.64 24.22 -6.83
C PRO A 23 -0.26 23.00 -7.67
N LEU A 24 0.36 21.98 -7.06
CA LEU A 24 0.80 20.76 -7.75
C LEU A 24 -0.37 19.87 -8.18
N VAL A 25 -1.49 19.91 -7.45
CA VAL A 25 -2.71 19.15 -7.77
C VAL A 25 -3.76 19.98 -8.52
N GLY A 26 -3.44 21.23 -8.86
CA GLY A 26 -4.34 22.15 -9.58
C GLY A 26 -5.49 22.69 -8.73
N ILE A 27 -5.32 22.78 -7.40
CA ILE A 27 -6.34 23.25 -6.45
C ILE A 27 -5.76 24.40 -5.62
N SER A 28 -6.51 25.46 -5.34
CA SER A 28 -5.99 26.50 -4.44
C SER A 28 -5.75 25.93 -3.03
N PRO A 29 -4.71 26.38 -2.31
CA PRO A 29 -4.40 25.88 -0.96
C PRO A 29 -5.61 25.89 -0.01
N ALA A 30 -6.38 26.99 -0.02
CA ALA A 30 -7.58 27.12 0.80
C ALA A 30 -8.66 26.10 0.43
N VAL A 31 -8.88 25.84 -0.87
CA VAL A 31 -9.85 24.84 -1.33
C VAL A 31 -9.38 23.43 -0.97
N LEU A 32 -8.10 23.11 -1.17
CA LEU A 32 -7.56 21.80 -0.81
C LEU A 32 -7.69 21.55 0.70
N ARG A 33 -7.30 22.52 1.54
CA ARG A 33 -7.45 22.45 3.00
C ARG A 33 -8.90 22.19 3.40
N ASN A 34 -9.84 22.89 2.78
CA ASN A 34 -11.27 22.69 3.03
C ASN A 34 -11.76 21.32 2.54
N LYS A 35 -11.27 20.83 1.41
CA LYS A 35 -11.67 19.53 0.84
C LYS A 35 -11.26 18.32 1.66
N VAL A 36 -10.14 18.43 2.39
CA VAL A 36 -9.66 17.37 3.29
C VAL A 36 -10.06 17.57 4.75
N ASN A 37 -10.79 18.65 5.07
CA ASN A 37 -11.27 18.88 6.43
C ASN A 37 -12.39 17.87 6.77
N PRO A 38 -12.23 17.01 7.78
CA PRO A 38 -13.23 16.00 8.15
C PRO A 38 -14.57 16.60 8.59
N ASN A 39 -14.58 17.87 9.00
CA ASN A 39 -15.78 18.58 9.43
C ASN A 39 -16.51 19.31 8.28
N ASN A 40 -15.99 19.26 7.04
CA ASN A 40 -16.61 19.89 5.89
C ASN A 40 -17.60 18.95 5.19
N THR A 41 -18.85 19.39 5.05
CA THR A 41 -19.96 18.62 4.44
C THR A 41 -20.34 19.06 3.03
N THR A 42 -19.58 19.98 2.42
CA THR A 42 -19.96 20.60 1.15
C THR A 42 -18.93 20.42 0.04
N HIS A 43 -17.64 20.62 0.36
CA HIS A 43 -16.57 20.51 -0.62
C HIS A 43 -15.77 19.26 -0.28
N HIS A 44 -15.94 18.21 -1.08
CA HIS A 44 -15.25 16.95 -0.87
C HIS A 44 -14.12 16.76 -1.89
N LEU A 45 -13.14 15.97 -1.49
CA LEU A 45 -12.11 15.48 -2.39
C LEU A 45 -12.76 14.50 -3.39
N THR A 46 -12.58 14.75 -4.68
CA THR A 46 -12.97 13.78 -5.72
C THR A 46 -11.96 12.64 -5.78
N LEU A 47 -12.37 11.47 -6.29
CA LEU A 47 -11.46 10.33 -6.46
C LEU A 47 -10.23 10.68 -7.30
N ALA A 48 -10.41 11.45 -8.38
CA ALA A 48 -9.32 11.88 -9.24
C ALA A 48 -8.30 12.79 -8.50
N GLU A 49 -8.77 13.64 -7.59
CA GLU A 49 -7.90 14.47 -6.75
C GLU A 49 -7.14 13.63 -5.73
N ALA A 50 -7.81 12.66 -5.09
CA ALA A 50 -7.16 11.73 -4.16
C ALA A 50 -6.04 10.93 -4.83
N VAL A 51 -6.28 10.41 -6.04
CA VAL A 51 -5.26 9.68 -6.82
C VAL A 51 -4.09 10.60 -7.18
N ARG A 52 -4.34 11.84 -7.61
CA ARG A 52 -3.27 12.81 -7.89
C ARG A 52 -2.42 13.11 -6.65
N ILE A 53 -3.06 13.33 -5.50
CA ILE A 53 -2.38 13.56 -4.23
C ILE A 53 -1.51 12.36 -3.87
N CYS A 54 -2.03 11.14 -3.90
CA CYS A 54 -1.26 9.93 -3.58
C CYS A 54 -0.04 9.76 -4.49
N ARG A 55 -0.20 9.97 -5.80
CA ARG A 55 0.92 9.86 -6.76
C ARG A 55 2.01 10.90 -6.54
N LEU A 56 1.63 12.16 -6.34
CA LEU A 56 2.59 13.26 -6.15
C LEU A 56 3.36 13.15 -4.83
N THR A 57 2.70 12.64 -3.78
CA THR A 57 3.29 12.52 -2.44
C THR A 57 3.98 11.18 -2.21
N ALA A 58 3.79 10.21 -3.11
CA ALA A 58 4.06 8.79 -2.87
C ALA A 58 3.41 8.25 -1.57
N ASP A 59 2.39 8.93 -1.05
CA ASP A 59 1.68 8.54 0.17
C ASP A 59 0.32 7.93 -0.17
N TYR A 60 0.29 6.60 -0.14
CA TYR A 60 -0.89 5.80 -0.49
C TYR A 60 -1.78 5.47 0.71
N ARG A 61 -1.71 6.22 1.82
CA ARG A 61 -2.56 5.92 3.00
C ARG A 61 -4.05 6.02 2.73
N ILE A 62 -4.49 6.88 1.79
CA ILE A 62 -5.89 6.98 1.36
C ILE A 62 -6.34 5.65 0.72
N LEU A 63 -5.54 5.13 -0.22
CA LEU A 63 -5.78 3.84 -0.85
C LEU A 63 -5.78 2.68 0.16
N LYS A 64 -4.80 2.67 1.08
CA LYS A 64 -4.71 1.66 2.14
C LYS A 64 -5.92 1.73 3.09
N ALA A 65 -6.41 2.92 3.43
CA ALA A 65 -7.60 3.09 4.27
C ALA A 65 -8.84 2.53 3.56
N TRP A 66 -9.03 2.87 2.28
CA TRP A 66 -10.17 2.39 1.50
C TRP A 66 -10.19 0.87 1.37
N ALA A 67 -9.03 0.26 1.04
CA ALA A 67 -8.91 -1.19 0.97
C ALA A 67 -9.28 -1.87 2.30
N ARG A 68 -8.74 -1.35 3.42
CA ARG A 68 -9.01 -1.89 4.76
C ARG A 68 -10.47 -1.78 5.17
N GLU A 69 -11.11 -0.64 4.93
CA GLU A 69 -12.54 -0.46 5.22
C GLU A 69 -13.41 -1.41 4.42
N SER A 70 -12.98 -1.71 3.20
CA SER A 70 -13.70 -2.58 2.27
C SER A 70 -13.37 -4.06 2.45
N GLY A 71 -12.53 -4.42 3.43
CA GLY A 71 -12.13 -5.81 3.69
C GLY A 71 -11.15 -6.40 2.66
N PHE A 72 -10.48 -5.56 1.87
CA PHE A 72 -9.47 -5.99 0.89
C PHE A 72 -8.06 -5.88 1.44
N LEU A 73 -7.20 -6.81 1.01
CA LEU A 73 -5.76 -6.69 1.13
C LEU A 73 -5.22 -5.94 -0.09
N LEU A 74 -4.32 -4.99 0.15
CA LEU A 74 -3.64 -4.24 -0.90
C LEU A 74 -2.22 -4.79 -1.04
N VAL A 75 -1.92 -5.37 -2.21
CA VAL A 75 -0.57 -5.82 -2.58
C VAL A 75 -0.03 -4.82 -3.60
N GLN A 76 1.14 -4.25 -3.34
CA GLN A 76 1.78 -3.35 -4.29
C GLN A 76 2.34 -4.17 -5.45
N GLN A 77 2.11 -3.71 -6.67
CA GLN A 77 2.72 -4.34 -7.83
C GLN A 77 4.26 -4.17 -7.79
N PRO A 78 5.01 -5.18 -8.26
CA PRO A 78 6.43 -5.04 -8.58
C PRO A 78 6.76 -3.78 -9.38
N GLU A 79 7.92 -3.17 -9.15
CA GLU A 79 8.43 -2.14 -10.06
C GLU A 79 8.81 -2.79 -11.41
N GLU A 80 8.32 -2.22 -12.52
CA GLU A 80 8.68 -2.63 -13.87
C GLU A 80 10.19 -2.42 -14.09
N GLY A 81 10.94 -3.48 -14.40
CA GLY A 81 12.37 -3.37 -14.77
C GLY A 81 13.32 -4.45 -14.23
N GLN A 82 12.86 -5.38 -13.39
CA GLN A 82 13.69 -6.50 -12.93
C GLN A 82 13.70 -7.66 -13.93
N VAL A 83 14.65 -7.59 -14.86
CA VAL A 83 15.29 -8.67 -15.66
C VAL A 83 14.36 -9.76 -16.23
N GLU A 84 14.06 -9.59 -17.52
CA GLU A 84 13.41 -10.56 -18.41
C GLU A 84 14.31 -11.77 -18.73
N SER A 85 14.41 -12.73 -17.80
CA SER A 85 15.09 -14.01 -18.05
C SER A 85 14.21 -15.18 -17.62
N ASP A 86 14.27 -16.34 -18.27
CA ASP A 86 13.50 -17.53 -17.86
C ASP A 86 14.02 -18.13 -16.54
N MET A 87 15.28 -17.87 -16.17
CA MET A 87 15.80 -18.17 -14.82
C MET A 87 15.08 -17.39 -13.72
N SER A 88 14.41 -16.27 -14.06
CA SER A 88 13.65 -15.49 -13.08
C SER A 88 12.47 -16.27 -12.49
N VAL A 89 11.81 -17.18 -13.20
CA VAL A 89 10.62 -17.87 -12.66
C VAL A 89 11.00 -18.83 -11.53
N LEU A 90 12.05 -19.62 -11.72
CA LEU A 90 12.53 -20.52 -10.67
C LEU A 90 13.04 -19.72 -9.45
N GLU A 91 13.73 -18.61 -9.69
CA GLU A 91 14.14 -17.68 -8.63
C GLU A 91 12.93 -17.09 -7.89
N GLN A 92 11.85 -16.72 -8.59
CA GLN A 92 10.61 -16.25 -7.97
C GLN A 92 9.91 -17.34 -7.15
N VAL A 93 9.89 -18.59 -7.63
CA VAL A 93 9.35 -19.73 -6.87
C VAL A 93 10.17 -19.97 -5.59
N VAL A 94 11.49 -19.93 -5.68
CA VAL A 94 12.38 -20.05 -4.50
C VAL A 94 12.15 -18.90 -3.52
N SER A 95 11.97 -17.68 -4.02
CA SER A 95 11.62 -16.50 -3.22
C SER A 95 10.30 -16.71 -2.47
N PHE A 96 9.26 -17.17 -3.18
CA PHE A 96 7.96 -17.50 -2.59
C PHE A 96 8.06 -18.58 -1.50
N MET A 97 8.80 -19.67 -1.74
CA MET A 97 8.99 -20.72 -0.73
C MET A 97 9.74 -20.21 0.50
N SER A 98 10.75 -19.36 0.29
CA SER A 98 11.53 -18.75 1.39
C SER A 98 10.66 -17.80 2.22
N ALA A 99 9.88 -16.93 1.57
CA ALA A 99 8.93 -16.03 2.22
C ALA A 99 7.87 -16.82 3.01
N SER A 100 7.33 -17.89 2.41
CA SER A 100 6.35 -18.77 3.06
C SER A 100 6.93 -19.44 4.31
N GLY A 101 8.18 -19.90 4.26
CA GLY A 101 8.89 -20.45 5.41
C GLY A 101 9.08 -19.41 6.52
N ALA A 102 9.50 -18.19 6.18
CA ALA A 102 9.66 -17.09 7.13
C ALA A 102 8.33 -16.72 7.82
N TYR A 103 7.24 -16.65 7.04
CA TYR A 103 5.90 -16.42 7.56
C TYR A 103 5.46 -17.50 8.56
N GLY A 104 5.64 -18.78 8.19
CA GLY A 104 5.36 -19.91 9.10
C GLY A 104 6.21 -19.87 10.38
N GLN A 105 7.46 -19.44 10.28
CA GLN A 105 8.37 -19.30 11.42
C GLN A 105 7.92 -18.21 12.40
N GLU A 106 7.44 -17.05 11.92
CA GLU A 106 6.90 -16.00 12.78
C GLU A 106 5.61 -16.42 13.47
N ILE A 107 4.72 -17.15 12.78
CA ILE A 107 3.53 -17.75 13.39
C ILE A 107 3.94 -18.74 14.50
N TYR A 108 4.87 -19.64 14.20
CA TYR A 108 5.35 -20.61 15.19
C TYR A 108 5.92 -19.92 16.44
N ARG A 109 6.76 -18.89 16.25
CA ARG A 109 7.35 -18.12 17.35
C ARG A 109 6.28 -17.46 18.21
N ALA A 110 5.34 -16.75 17.61
CA ALA A 110 4.27 -16.04 18.32
C ALA A 110 3.25 -16.97 19.02
N LEU A 111 3.19 -18.25 18.65
CA LEU A 111 2.34 -19.23 19.33
C LEU A 111 3.10 -20.03 20.39
N SER A 112 4.43 -19.94 20.43
CA SER A 112 5.27 -20.75 21.30
C SER A 112 5.18 -20.38 22.79
N ASP A 113 4.79 -19.15 23.11
CA ASP A 113 4.65 -18.64 24.48
C ASP A 113 3.19 -18.58 24.97
N GLY A 114 2.24 -19.04 24.15
CA GLY A 114 0.84 -19.23 24.53
C GLY A 114 -0.09 -18.04 24.25
N GLY A 115 0.36 -17.00 23.53
CA GLY A 115 -0.52 -15.92 23.10
C GLY A 115 0.17 -14.95 22.14
N VAL A 116 -0.60 -14.33 21.23
CA VAL A 116 -0.06 -13.40 20.24
C VAL A 116 -0.22 -11.96 20.71
N ASP A 117 0.89 -11.25 20.88
CA ASP A 117 0.89 -9.82 21.18
C ASP A 117 0.73 -8.94 19.92
N ARG A 118 0.61 -7.62 20.12
CA ARG A 118 0.42 -6.67 19.01
C ARG A 118 1.65 -6.54 18.11
N ALA A 119 2.85 -6.60 18.67
CA ALA A 119 4.10 -6.51 17.92
C ALA A 119 4.35 -7.78 17.10
N GLU A 120 4.04 -8.95 17.65
CA GLU A 120 4.03 -10.24 16.95
C GLU A 120 3.04 -10.24 15.80
N LEU A 121 1.81 -9.78 16.05
CA LEU A 121 0.81 -9.68 15.00
C LEU A 121 1.25 -8.73 13.87
N MET A 122 2.01 -7.68 14.17
CA MET A 122 2.60 -6.81 13.14
C MET A 122 3.67 -7.56 12.32
N ARG A 123 4.61 -8.27 12.97
CA ARG A 123 5.63 -9.06 12.25
C ARG A 123 5.03 -10.16 11.38
N ILE A 124 4.01 -10.87 11.89
CA ILE A 124 3.27 -11.88 11.12
C ILE A 124 2.63 -11.25 9.87
N ARG A 125 2.04 -10.06 10.02
CA ARG A 125 1.43 -9.34 8.88
C ARG A 125 2.45 -8.86 7.86
N GLU A 126 3.60 -8.38 8.32
CA GLU A 126 4.71 -7.99 7.45
C GLU A 126 5.22 -9.20 6.65
N ALA A 127 5.54 -10.32 7.32
CA ALA A 127 5.97 -11.54 6.66
C ALA A 127 4.90 -12.12 5.71
N GLY A 128 3.61 -12.02 6.06
CA GLY A 128 2.52 -12.41 5.17
C GLY A 128 2.40 -11.52 3.93
N ALA A 129 2.68 -10.22 4.06
CA ALA A 129 2.72 -9.30 2.92
C ALA A 129 3.87 -9.64 1.95
N ASP A 130 5.00 -10.11 2.46
CA ASP A 130 6.12 -10.57 1.63
C ASP A 130 5.73 -11.80 0.79
N VAL A 131 4.98 -12.75 1.37
CA VAL A 131 4.43 -13.90 0.64
C VAL A 131 3.52 -13.44 -0.50
N MET A 132 2.58 -12.54 -0.20
CA MET A 132 1.66 -12.02 -1.22
C MET A 132 2.37 -11.25 -2.32
N THR A 133 3.44 -10.54 -1.97
CA THR A 133 4.29 -9.85 -2.93
C THR A 133 5.00 -10.84 -3.84
N ALA A 134 5.59 -11.90 -3.30
CA ALA A 134 6.22 -12.97 -4.10
C ALA A 134 5.23 -13.64 -5.06
N VAL A 135 3.98 -13.86 -4.63
CA VAL A 135 2.91 -14.36 -5.52
C VAL A 135 2.66 -13.37 -6.67
N ALA A 136 2.54 -12.07 -6.38
CA ALA A 136 2.33 -11.05 -7.42
C ALA A 136 3.48 -10.99 -8.44
N TYR A 137 4.73 -11.19 -8.02
CA TYR A 137 5.88 -11.30 -8.93
C TYR A 137 5.78 -12.52 -9.86
N ILE A 138 5.37 -13.67 -9.32
CA ILE A 138 5.17 -14.90 -10.12
C ILE A 138 4.07 -14.68 -11.15
N ASP A 139 2.92 -14.16 -10.73
CA ASP A 139 1.77 -13.92 -11.61
C ASP A 139 2.12 -12.95 -12.73
N ASN A 140 2.74 -11.81 -12.42
CA ASN A 140 3.19 -10.84 -13.41
C ASN A 140 4.17 -11.46 -14.42
N ARG A 141 5.07 -12.32 -13.96
CA ARG A 141 6.03 -12.98 -14.84
C ARG A 141 5.36 -13.97 -15.77
N LEU A 142 4.40 -14.74 -15.27
CA LEU A 142 3.62 -15.69 -16.07
C LEU A 142 2.73 -14.99 -17.10
N GLU A 143 2.11 -13.86 -16.74
CA GLU A 143 1.36 -13.00 -17.68
C GLU A 143 2.26 -12.54 -18.84
N GLY A 144 3.47 -12.07 -18.56
CA GLY A 144 4.43 -11.68 -19.60
C GLY A 144 4.87 -12.84 -20.52
N MET A 145 4.64 -14.10 -20.11
CA MET A 145 4.89 -15.29 -20.95
C MET A 145 3.67 -15.70 -21.77
N SER A 146 2.43 -15.37 -21.34
CA SER A 146 1.20 -15.71 -22.07
C SER A 146 0.93 -14.82 -23.28
N ASP A 147 1.55 -13.63 -23.33
CA ASP A 147 1.38 -12.68 -24.42
C ASP A 147 2.32 -12.93 -25.64
N ARG A 148 2.84 -14.15 -25.79
CA ARG A 148 3.64 -14.61 -26.95
C ARG A 148 2.92 -15.64 -27.80
#